data_AF-A0A6J7U724-F1
#
_entry.id   AF-A0A6J7U724-F1
#
_cell.length_a   1.000
_cell.length_b   1.000
_cell.length_c   1.000
_cell.angle_alpha   90.00
_cell.angle_beta   90.00
_cell.angle_gamma   90.00
#
_symmetry.space_group_name_H-M   'P 1'
#
loop_
_entity.id
_entity.type
_entity.pdbx_description
1 polymer ?
#
loop_
_entity_poly.entity_id
_entity_poly.type
_entity_poly.pdbx_seq_one_letter_code
_entity_poly.pdbx_strand_id
1 'polypeptide(L)'
;MAPYVELGNDFYNGMQQADLDEYSDAIKDINLLIKRFQSWQNQDLTQTIGGAQLSENDQKASDQPTWKCIMQSCEFTMSQGWEWVADDYSSYLNPWGFDPRDVKVPTVIWQGGLDKNVPKQHGIWLAKHMPNARLELKEDESHLGIYVNYEVDIMESGIALLSS
;
A
#
# COMPACT_ATOMS: atom_id res chain seq x y z
N MET A 1 3.56 0.56 4.76
CA MET A 1 3.00 0.77 6.12
C MET A 1 4.10 0.95 7.14
N ALA A 2 3.87 1.63 8.26
CA ALA A 2 4.74 1.64 9.44
C ALA A 2 4.52 0.41 10.36
N PRO A 3 5.43 0.07 11.30
CA PRO A 3 5.30 -1.09 12.18
C PRO A 3 4.02 -1.05 13.03
N TYR A 4 3.31 -2.17 13.09
CA TYR A 4 1.99 -2.28 13.72
C TYR A 4 1.95 -1.82 15.18
N VAL A 5 2.87 -2.33 16.00
CA VAL A 5 2.94 -2.00 17.44
C VAL A 5 3.28 -0.52 17.67
N GLU A 6 4.09 0.08 16.80
CA GLU A 6 4.57 1.46 16.95
C GLU A 6 3.49 2.49 16.58
N LEU A 7 2.60 2.18 15.63
CA LEU A 7 1.43 3.01 15.35
C LEU A 7 0.25 2.73 16.28
N GLY A 8 0.10 1.51 16.78
CA GLY A 8 -1.00 1.13 17.67
C GLY A 8 -2.36 1.48 17.04
N ASN A 9 -3.19 2.23 17.76
CA ASN A 9 -4.53 2.60 17.30
C ASN A 9 -4.52 3.47 16.03
N ASP A 10 -3.44 4.22 15.77
CA ASP A 10 -3.32 5.04 14.57
C ASP A 10 -3.04 4.20 13.32
N PHE A 11 -2.77 2.90 13.44
CA PHE A 11 -2.54 2.02 12.30
C PHE A 11 -3.75 1.98 11.37
N TYR A 12 -4.97 2.01 11.91
CA TYR A 12 -6.20 1.88 11.13
C TYR A 12 -6.86 3.20 10.76
N ASN A 13 -6.40 4.31 11.35
CA ASN A 13 -7.11 5.59 11.27
C ASN A 13 -7.19 6.10 9.83
N GLY A 14 -8.40 6.27 9.29
CA GLY A 14 -8.59 6.71 7.91
C GLY A 14 -8.59 5.59 6.86
N MET A 15 -8.42 4.32 7.26
CA MET A 15 -8.62 3.20 6.35
C MET A 15 -10.08 3.10 5.91
N GLN A 16 -10.31 2.61 4.69
CA GLN A 16 -11.65 2.27 4.23
C GLN A 16 -12.14 0.95 4.87
N GLN A 17 -13.46 0.74 4.85
CA GLN A 17 -14.08 -0.39 5.55
C GLN A 17 -13.61 -1.76 5.03
N ALA A 18 -13.29 -1.88 3.74
CA ALA A 18 -12.78 -3.13 3.17
C ALA A 18 -11.47 -3.56 3.85
N ASP A 19 -10.49 -2.65 3.96
CA ASP A 19 -9.22 -2.92 4.64
C ASP A 19 -9.44 -3.21 6.13
N LEU A 20 -10.34 -2.48 6.81
CA LEU A 20 -10.68 -2.76 8.22
C LEU A 20 -11.23 -4.18 8.42
N ASP A 21 -12.10 -4.62 7.52
CA ASP A 21 -12.65 -5.97 7.54
C ASP A 21 -11.56 -7.03 7.27
N GLU A 22 -10.64 -6.74 6.35
CA GLU A 22 -9.48 -7.59 6.06
C GLU A 22 -8.58 -7.76 7.29
N TYR A 23 -8.17 -6.67 7.95
CA TYR A 23 -7.39 -6.76 9.18
C TYR A 23 -8.14 -7.46 10.31
N SER A 24 -9.45 -7.23 10.43
CA SER A 24 -10.29 -7.91 11.42
C SER A 24 -10.30 -9.43 11.20
N ASP A 25 -10.43 -9.87 9.94
CA ASP A 25 -10.36 -11.29 9.60
C ASP A 25 -8.96 -11.85 9.87
N ALA A 26 -7.89 -11.15 9.46
CA ALA A 26 -6.50 -11.56 9.65
C ALA A 26 -6.15 -11.79 11.13
N ILE A 27 -6.58 -10.87 12.01
CA ILE A 27 -6.34 -10.94 13.46
C ILE A 27 -7.12 -12.09 14.09
N LYS A 28 -8.34 -12.34 13.61
CA LYS A 28 -9.20 -13.38 14.16
C LYS A 28 -8.74 -14.78 13.76
N ASP A 29 -8.51 -14.98 12.47
CA ASP A 29 -8.01 -16.22 11.87
C ASP A 29 -7.64 -15.93 10.41
N ILE A 30 -6.37 -16.10 10.06
CA ILE A 30 -5.86 -15.83 8.70
C ILE A 30 -6.63 -16.60 7.60
N ASN A 31 -7.24 -17.75 7.92
CA ASN A 31 -8.06 -18.49 6.96
C ASN A 31 -9.36 -17.76 6.60
N LEU A 32 -9.90 -16.91 7.49
CA LEU A 32 -11.05 -16.06 7.18
C LEU A 32 -10.66 -15.01 6.13
N LEU A 33 -9.47 -14.42 6.27
CA LEU A 33 -8.94 -13.47 5.31
C LEU A 33 -8.71 -14.16 3.95
N ILE A 34 -8.07 -15.32 3.94
CA ILE A 34 -7.88 -16.11 2.71
C ILE A 34 -9.23 -16.39 2.03
N LYS A 35 -10.26 -16.77 2.80
CA LYS A 35 -11.60 -17.02 2.28
C LYS A 35 -12.25 -15.75 1.71
N ARG A 36 -11.99 -14.57 2.30
CA ARG A 36 -12.44 -13.28 1.74
C ARG A 36 -11.83 -13.05 0.37
N PHE A 37 -10.51 -13.17 0.23
CA PHE A 37 -9.82 -12.99 -1.06
C PHE A 37 -10.22 -14.04 -2.09
N GLN A 38 -10.45 -15.30 -1.69
CA GLN A 38 -11.00 -16.33 -2.58
C GLN A 38 -12.34 -15.94 -3.21
N SER A 39 -13.17 -15.17 -2.50
CA SER A 39 -14.45 -14.69 -3.02
C SER A 39 -14.31 -13.67 -4.15
N TRP A 40 -13.11 -13.11 -4.35
CA TRP A 40 -12.80 -12.15 -5.40
C TRP A 40 -12.32 -12.78 -6.71
N GLN A 41 -12.03 -14.09 -6.74
CA GLN A 41 -11.43 -14.79 -7.89
C GLN A 41 -12.19 -14.62 -9.21
N ASN A 42 -13.50 -14.37 -9.17
CA ASN A 42 -14.34 -14.20 -10.35
C ASN A 42 -15.01 -12.82 -10.40
N GLN A 43 -14.48 -11.85 -9.67
CA GLN A 43 -14.98 -10.47 -9.68
C GLN A 43 -14.14 -9.59 -10.61
N ASP A 44 -14.70 -8.44 -10.99
CA ASP A 44 -13.95 -7.42 -11.72
C ASP A 44 -12.89 -6.82 -10.80
N LEU A 45 -11.62 -7.17 -11.04
CA LEU A 45 -10.49 -6.73 -10.23
C LEU A 45 -10.34 -5.22 -10.19
N THR A 46 -10.78 -4.50 -11.23
CA THR A 46 -10.75 -3.04 -11.24
C THR A 46 -11.66 -2.49 -10.15
N GLN A 47 -12.83 -3.11 -9.95
CA GLN A 47 -13.79 -2.72 -8.91
C GLN A 47 -13.37 -3.22 -7.53
N THR A 48 -12.73 -4.39 -7.47
CA THR A 48 -12.27 -4.96 -6.21
C THR A 48 -11.07 -4.18 -5.64
N ILE A 49 -10.09 -3.86 -6.48
CA ILE A 49 -8.82 -3.23 -6.08
C ILE A 49 -8.93 -1.70 -6.09
N GLY A 50 -9.55 -1.13 -7.13
CA GLY A 50 -9.80 0.31 -7.21
C GLY A 50 -10.99 0.78 -6.35
N GLY A 51 -11.76 -0.15 -5.80
CA GLY A 51 -13.02 0.10 -5.12
C GLY A 51 -14.20 0.30 -6.08
N ALA A 52 -15.41 0.25 -5.51
CA ALA A 52 -16.65 0.37 -6.28
C ALA A 52 -16.77 1.69 -7.07
N GLN A 53 -16.05 2.73 -6.64
CA GLN A 53 -15.94 4.00 -7.36
C GLN A 53 -14.51 4.54 -7.22
N LEU A 54 -13.82 4.65 -8.34
CA LEU A 54 -12.49 5.24 -8.41
C LEU A 54 -12.52 6.71 -7.95
N SER A 55 -11.48 7.14 -7.25
CA SER A 55 -11.25 8.56 -6.99
C SER A 55 -10.98 9.33 -8.29
N GLU A 56 -11.05 10.67 -8.26
CA GLU A 56 -10.71 11.49 -9.43
C GLU A 56 -9.29 11.21 -9.93
N ASN A 57 -8.33 10.97 -9.03
CA ASN A 57 -6.95 10.73 -9.43
C ASN A 57 -6.68 9.30 -9.86
N ASP A 58 -7.42 8.32 -9.35
CA ASP A 58 -7.39 6.96 -9.89
C ASP A 58 -8.02 6.93 -11.30
N GLN A 59 -9.03 7.75 -11.56
CA GLN A 59 -9.58 7.91 -12.91
C GLN A 59 -8.53 8.49 -13.87
N LYS A 60 -7.80 9.54 -13.47
CA LYS A 60 -6.68 10.08 -14.26
C LYS A 60 -5.59 9.04 -14.50
N ALA A 61 -5.26 8.25 -13.47
CA ALA A 61 -4.28 7.17 -13.56
C ALA A 61 -4.74 6.06 -14.51
N SER A 62 -6.05 5.77 -14.57
CA SER A 62 -6.59 4.63 -15.32
C SER A 62 -6.35 4.69 -16.82
N ASP A 63 -6.09 5.88 -17.37
CA ASP A 63 -5.75 6.09 -18.78
C ASP A 63 -4.27 5.79 -19.09
N GLN A 64 -3.42 5.62 -18.07
CA GLN A 64 -1.98 5.39 -18.27
C GLN A 64 -1.66 3.90 -18.51
N PRO A 65 -0.64 3.58 -19.33
CA PRO A 65 -0.20 2.20 -19.56
C PRO A 65 0.13 1.43 -18.27
N THR A 66 0.67 2.12 -17.27
CA THR A 66 1.07 1.54 -15.99
C THR A 66 -0.11 1.05 -15.17
N TRP A 67 -1.27 1.71 -15.25
CA TRP A 67 -2.49 1.20 -14.64
C TRP A 67 -2.83 -0.20 -15.12
N LYS A 68 -2.78 -0.42 -16.45
CA LYS A 68 -3.02 -1.73 -17.04
C LYS A 68 -2.00 -2.75 -16.55
N CYS A 69 -0.73 -2.37 -16.43
CA CYS A 69 0.32 -3.24 -15.91
C CYS A 69 0.04 -3.67 -14.46
N ILE A 70 -0.37 -2.72 -13.59
CA ILE A 70 -0.74 -3.01 -12.20
C ILE A 70 -1.92 -3.98 -12.16
N MET A 71 -3.01 -3.71 -12.89
CA MET A 71 -4.19 -4.59 -12.90
C MET A 71 -3.85 -6.00 -13.41
N GLN A 72 -3.03 -6.13 -14.44
CA GLN A 72 -2.57 -7.43 -14.96
C GLN A 72 -1.67 -8.17 -13.95
N SER A 73 -0.83 -7.45 -13.21
CA SER A 73 -0.01 -8.01 -12.14
C SER A 73 -0.87 -8.56 -10.99
N CYS A 74 -1.91 -7.82 -10.60
CA CYS A 74 -2.87 -8.26 -9.60
C CYS A 74 -3.66 -9.49 -10.07
N GLU A 75 -4.15 -9.48 -11.32
CA GLU A 75 -4.84 -10.65 -11.92
C GLU A 75 -3.95 -11.89 -11.91
N PHE A 76 -2.69 -11.72 -12.35
CA PHE A 76 -1.72 -12.79 -12.31
C PHE A 76 -1.51 -13.30 -10.88
N THR A 77 -1.28 -12.42 -9.91
CA THR A 77 -1.08 -12.79 -8.50
C THR A 77 -2.26 -13.58 -7.94
N MET A 78 -3.49 -13.14 -8.20
CA MET A 78 -4.71 -13.82 -7.75
C MET A 78 -4.92 -15.19 -8.43
N SER A 79 -4.29 -15.43 -9.58
CA SER A 79 -4.28 -16.75 -10.23
C SER A 79 -3.26 -17.73 -9.65
N GLN A 80 -2.26 -17.27 -8.87
CA GLN A 80 -1.18 -18.10 -8.33
C GLN A 80 -1.53 -18.78 -6.99
N GLY A 81 -2.76 -18.60 -6.50
CA GLY A 81 -3.20 -19.10 -5.21
C GLY A 81 -3.33 -17.99 -4.17
N TRP A 82 -3.38 -18.36 -2.89
CA TRP A 82 -3.79 -17.45 -1.81
C TRP A 82 -2.81 -17.38 -0.63
N GLU A 83 -1.66 -18.06 -0.74
CA GLU A 83 -0.65 -18.05 0.33
C GLU A 83 -0.05 -16.65 0.51
N TRP A 84 0.04 -15.86 -0.56
CA TRP A 84 0.49 -14.46 -0.51
C TRP A 84 -0.35 -13.61 0.46
N VAL A 85 -1.66 -13.88 0.58
CA VAL A 85 -2.55 -13.17 1.49
C VAL A 85 -2.10 -13.34 2.94
N ALA A 86 -1.73 -14.58 3.30
CA ALA A 86 -1.23 -14.89 4.63
C ALA A 86 0.16 -14.29 4.86
N ASP A 87 1.03 -14.34 3.86
CA ASP A 87 2.40 -13.81 3.94
C ASP A 87 2.42 -12.28 4.13
N ASP A 88 1.65 -11.57 3.31
CA ASP A 88 1.52 -10.11 3.36
C ASP A 88 0.95 -9.64 4.71
N TYR A 89 -0.22 -10.16 5.11
CA TYR A 89 -0.85 -9.74 6.36
C TYR A 89 -0.09 -10.17 7.61
N SER A 90 0.65 -11.29 7.55
CA SER A 90 1.58 -11.67 8.62
C SER A 90 2.71 -10.65 8.75
N SER A 91 3.25 -10.16 7.62
CA SER A 91 4.29 -9.13 7.59
C SER A 91 3.77 -7.77 8.08
N TYR A 92 2.48 -7.49 7.90
CA TYR A 92 1.86 -6.24 8.33
C TYR A 92 1.63 -6.20 9.85
N LEU A 93 1.16 -7.32 10.42
CA LEU A 93 0.70 -7.39 11.81
C LEU A 93 1.75 -7.88 12.81
N ASN A 94 2.87 -8.44 12.34
CA ASN A 94 3.97 -8.90 13.19
C ASN A 94 5.18 -7.97 13.11
N PRO A 95 6.10 -8.02 14.10
CA PRO A 95 7.36 -7.30 14.03
C PRO A 95 8.10 -7.64 12.74
N TRP A 96 8.59 -6.61 12.06
CA TRP A 96 9.45 -6.80 10.92
C TRP A 96 10.77 -7.41 11.37
N GLY A 97 11.43 -8.17 10.49
CA GLY A 97 12.74 -8.75 10.76
C GLY A 97 13.88 -7.74 10.91
N PHE A 98 13.58 -6.44 10.88
CA PHE A 98 14.51 -5.33 11.08
C PHE A 98 13.78 -4.12 11.66
N ASP A 99 14.54 -3.20 12.26
CA ASP A 99 14.03 -1.93 12.73
C ASP A 99 14.21 -0.85 11.64
N PRO A 100 13.16 -0.11 11.22
CA PRO A 100 13.29 0.99 10.27
C PRO A 100 14.34 2.03 10.67
N ARG A 101 14.56 2.22 11.97
CA ARG A 101 15.58 3.14 12.50
C ARG A 101 17.00 2.72 12.14
N ASP A 102 17.22 1.45 11.80
CA ASP A 102 18.53 0.91 11.41
C ASP A 102 18.85 1.12 9.93
N VAL A 103 17.87 1.52 9.12
CA VAL A 103 18.10 1.85 7.70
C VAL A 103 18.83 3.19 7.60
N LYS A 104 20.12 3.14 7.24
CA LYS A 104 20.98 4.33 7.13
C LYS A 104 21.17 4.86 5.72
N VAL A 105 20.73 4.14 4.69
CA VAL A 105 20.81 4.64 3.31
C VAL A 105 19.81 5.79 3.09
N PRO A 106 20.12 6.77 2.22
CA PRO A 106 19.14 7.77 1.81
C PRO A 106 17.87 7.09 1.31
N THR A 107 16.70 7.62 1.71
CA THR A 107 15.40 7.03 1.37
C THR A 107 14.40 8.13 1.01
N VAL A 108 13.56 7.89 -0.01
CA VAL A 108 12.38 8.72 -0.29
C VAL A 108 11.14 7.89 -0.03
N ILE A 109 10.22 8.42 0.76
CA ILE A 109 8.91 7.82 1.02
C ILE A 109 7.89 8.64 0.26
N TRP A 110 7.22 8.02 -0.72
CA TRP A 110 6.11 8.62 -1.44
C TRP A 110 4.79 8.16 -0.83
N GLN A 111 3.88 9.09 -0.59
CA GLN A 111 2.62 8.82 0.09
C GLN A 111 1.49 9.69 -0.49
N GLY A 112 0.36 9.06 -0.81
CA GLY A 112 -0.89 9.77 -1.09
C GLY A 112 -1.57 10.21 0.21
N GLY A 113 -2.02 11.46 0.28
CA GLY A 113 -2.71 12.00 1.45
C GLY A 113 -4.17 11.58 1.58
N LEU A 114 -4.78 11.14 0.46
CA LEU A 114 -6.12 10.55 0.40
C LEU A 114 -6.08 9.03 0.29
N ASP A 115 -4.92 8.41 0.51
CA ASP A 115 -4.77 6.96 0.55
C ASP A 115 -5.60 6.38 1.71
N LYS A 116 -6.56 5.51 1.36
CA LYS A 116 -7.45 4.83 2.31
C LYS A 116 -7.08 3.36 2.52
N ASN A 117 -6.08 2.84 1.80
CA ASN A 117 -5.57 1.50 1.98
C ASN A 117 -4.38 1.54 2.96
N VAL A 118 -3.49 2.52 2.76
CA VAL A 118 -2.34 2.82 3.62
C VAL A 118 -2.37 4.31 3.99
N PRO A 119 -3.12 4.70 5.04
CA PRO A 119 -3.27 6.10 5.40
C PRO A 119 -1.97 6.85 5.69
N LYS A 120 -1.96 8.16 5.45
CA LYS A 120 -0.73 8.97 5.41
C LYS A 120 0.12 8.95 6.68
N GLN A 121 -0.45 8.65 7.84
CA GLN A 121 0.32 8.52 9.08
C GLN A 121 1.38 7.41 9.02
N HIS A 122 1.21 6.37 8.18
CA HIS A 122 2.26 5.37 7.98
C HIS A 122 3.51 5.99 7.34
N GLY A 123 3.34 6.76 6.26
CA GLY A 123 4.44 7.47 5.60
C GLY A 123 5.08 8.52 6.51
N ILE A 124 4.27 9.28 7.26
CA ILE A 124 4.74 10.28 8.23
C ILE A 124 5.56 9.61 9.34
N TRP A 125 5.09 8.48 9.89
CA TRP A 125 5.81 7.75 10.92
C TRP A 125 7.17 7.27 10.40
N LEU A 126 7.20 6.66 9.21
CA LEU A 126 8.45 6.17 8.62
C LEU A 126 9.45 7.32 8.42
N ALA A 127 9.02 8.43 7.82
CA ALA A 127 9.89 9.58 7.57
C ALA A 127 10.42 10.22 8.86
N LYS A 128 9.66 10.18 9.96
CA LYS A 128 10.07 10.71 11.26
C LYS A 128 11.11 9.82 11.95
N HIS A 129 11.07 8.51 11.75
CA HIS A 129 11.89 7.55 12.50
C HIS A 129 13.08 6.99 11.69
N MET A 130 13.03 7.03 10.36
CA MET A 130 14.16 6.67 9.51
C MET A 130 15.12 7.87 9.39
N PRO A 131 16.39 7.76 9.86
CA PRO A 131 17.28 8.92 10.01
C PRO A 131 17.56 9.74 8.75
N ASN A 132 17.57 9.08 7.58
CA ASN A 132 17.92 9.67 6.29
C ASN A 132 16.77 9.60 5.29
N ALA A 133 15.53 9.51 5.78
CA ALA A 133 14.35 9.52 4.94
C ALA A 133 13.80 10.92 4.74
N ARG A 134 13.27 11.19 3.54
CA ARG A 134 12.43 12.34 3.25
C ARG A 134 11.05 11.88 2.80
N LEU A 135 10.01 12.64 3.17
CA LEU A 135 8.63 12.37 2.78
C LEU A 135 8.24 13.24 1.59
N GLU A 136 7.78 12.60 0.52
CA GLU A 136 7.03 13.21 -0.59
C GLU A 136 5.55 12.90 -0.39
N LEU A 137 4.87 13.75 0.39
CA LEU A 137 3.44 13.66 0.61
C LEU A 137 2.69 14.44 -0.47
N LYS A 138 1.86 13.75 -1.25
CA LYS A 138 0.92 14.37 -2.18
C LYS A 138 -0.45 14.38 -1.52
N GLU A 139 -0.77 15.48 -0.84
CA GLU A 139 -1.92 15.58 0.08
C GLU A 139 -3.25 15.17 -0.57
N ASP A 140 -3.43 15.49 -1.86
CA ASP A 140 -4.67 15.23 -2.59
C ASP A 140 -4.65 13.90 -3.36
N GLU A 141 -3.60 13.08 -3.23
CA GLU A 141 -3.41 11.89 -4.07
C GLU A 141 -3.94 10.61 -3.43
N SER A 142 -4.44 9.69 -4.27
CA SER A 142 -5.04 8.41 -3.89
C SER A 142 -4.01 7.26 -3.80
N HIS A 143 -4.47 6.07 -3.40
CA HIS A 143 -3.62 4.89 -3.24
C HIS A 143 -3.03 4.40 -4.56
N LEU A 144 -3.83 4.26 -5.63
CA LEU A 144 -3.30 3.82 -6.94
C LEU A 144 -2.74 5.01 -7.72
N GLY A 145 -3.38 6.17 -7.60
CA GLY A 145 -2.95 7.43 -8.22
C GLY A 145 -1.50 7.80 -7.90
N ILE A 146 -1.03 7.63 -6.64
CA ILE A 146 0.36 7.96 -6.29
C ILE A 146 1.38 7.13 -7.09
N TYR A 147 1.12 5.85 -7.34
CA TYR A 147 2.03 4.98 -8.10
C TYR A 147 2.06 5.33 -9.58
N VAL A 148 0.92 5.68 -10.15
CA VAL A 148 0.77 5.85 -11.60
C VAL A 148 1.02 7.30 -12.03
N ASN A 149 0.40 8.27 -11.36
CA ASN A 149 0.50 9.68 -11.74
C ASN A 149 1.90 10.26 -11.51
N TYR A 150 2.70 9.64 -10.62
CA TYR A 150 4.06 10.06 -10.27
C TYR A 150 5.11 9.01 -10.59
N GLU A 151 4.82 8.03 -11.44
CA GLU A 151 5.75 6.93 -11.72
C GLU A 151 7.14 7.39 -12.16
N VAL A 152 7.21 8.46 -12.96
CA VAL A 152 8.46 9.05 -13.44
C VAL A 152 9.19 9.76 -12.29
N ASP A 153 8.49 10.61 -11.54
CA ASP A 153 9.08 11.36 -10.42
C ASP A 153 9.59 10.42 -9.32
N ILE A 154 8.86 9.33 -9.05
CA ILE A 154 9.27 8.29 -8.10
C ILE A 154 10.59 7.67 -8.55
N MET A 155 10.69 7.26 -9.82
CA MET A 155 11.91 6.65 -10.37
C MET A 155 13.08 7.64 -10.39
N GLU A 156 12.86 8.88 -10.82
CA GLU A 156 13.87 9.94 -10.80
C GLU A 156 14.35 10.23 -9.39
N SER A 157 13.44 10.23 -8.41
CA SER A 157 13.79 10.44 -7.00
C SER A 157 14.72 9.34 -6.47
N GLY A 158 14.52 8.09 -6.90
CA GLY A 158 15.40 6.98 -6.55
C GLY A 158 16.77 7.08 -7.24
N ILE A 159 16.80 7.42 -8.53
CA ILE A 159 18.04 7.61 -9.30
C ILE A 159 18.89 8.74 -8.71
N ALA A 160 18.25 9.84 -8.27
CA ALA A 160 18.95 10.95 -7.65
C ALA A 160 19.70 10.55 -6.37
N LEU A 161 19.17 9.60 -5.58
CA LEU A 161 19.85 9.09 -4.38
C LEU A 161 21.10 8.25 -4.69
N LEU A 162 21.22 7.70 -5.89
CA LEU A 162 22.40 6.93 -6.31
C LEU A 162 23.54 7.84 -6.79
N SER A 163 23.23 9.10 -7.07
CA SER A 163 24.17 10.07 -7.63
C SER A 163 24.67 11.09 -6.60
N SER A 164 24.20 10.98 -5.35
CA SER A 164 24.46 11.92 -4.24
C SER A 164 25.54 11.45 -3.28
#